data_AF-A0A9W7MBW4-F1
#
_entry.id   AF-A0A9W7MBW4-F1
#
_cell.length_a   1.000
_cell.length_b   1.000
_cell.length_c   1.000
_cell.angle_alpha   90.00
_cell.angle_beta   90.00
_cell.angle_gamma   90.00
#
_symmetry.space_group_name_H-M   'P 1'
#
loop_
_entity.id
_entity.type
_entity.pdbx_description
1 polymer ?
#
loop_
_entity_poly.entity_id
_entity_poly.type
_entity_poly.pdbx_seq_one_letter_code
_entity_poly.pdbx_strand_id
1 'polypeptide(L)'
;MGPVKKAMEDAGMEKRQIDEIVLVGGSTRIPKVQQLLKDYFDGKEPNKGVNPDEAVAYGAAVQGGILSGEGGDETKDILLLDVAPLNLGIETVGGVMAILKLPA
;
A
#
# COMPACT_ATOMS: atom_id res chain seq x y z
N MET A 1 -9.08 1.40 13.65
CA MET A 1 -8.58 1.44 12.25
C MET A 1 -7.66 2.64 12.03
N GLY A 2 -6.65 2.85 12.88
CA GLY A 2 -5.83 4.07 12.85
C GLY A 2 -5.06 4.27 11.52
N PRO A 3 -4.20 3.31 11.12
CA PRO A 3 -3.42 3.44 9.89
C PRO A 3 -4.28 3.55 8.62
N VAL A 4 -5.37 2.78 8.54
CA VAL A 4 -6.29 2.82 7.38
C VAL A 4 -6.95 4.20 7.26
N LYS A 5 -7.44 4.78 8.36
CA LYS A 5 -8.02 6.13 8.34
C LYS A 5 -7.01 7.18 7.89
N LYS A 6 -5.80 7.12 8.46
CA LYS A 6 -4.71 8.05 8.09
C LYS A 6 -4.37 7.95 6.60
N ALA A 7 -4.25 6.73 6.06
CA ALA A 7 -3.97 6.55 4.63
C ALA A 7 -5.07 7.15 3.72
N MET A 8 -6.34 7.02 4.11
CA MET A 8 -7.46 7.63 3.38
C MET A 8 -7.41 9.17 3.44
N GLU A 9 -7.08 9.72 4.61
CA GLU A 9 -6.92 11.17 4.83
C GLU A 9 -5.75 11.73 4.01
N ASP A 10 -4.58 11.09 4.08
CA ASP A 10 -3.37 11.49 3.34
C ASP A 10 -3.59 11.40 1.82
N ALA A 11 -4.39 10.43 1.34
CA ALA A 11 -4.77 10.29 -0.06
C ALA A 11 -5.91 11.24 -0.50
N GLY A 12 -6.59 11.91 0.44
CA GLY A 12 -7.76 12.74 0.15
C GLY A 12 -8.96 11.96 -0.43
N MET A 13 -9.07 10.68 -0.08
CA MET A 13 -10.09 9.77 -0.63
C MET A 13 -11.20 9.48 0.38
N GLU A 14 -12.42 9.32 -0.13
CA GLU A 14 -13.54 8.80 0.62
C GLU A 14 -13.66 7.29 0.45
N LYS A 15 -14.20 6.60 1.46
CA LYS A 15 -14.33 5.13 1.47
C LYS A 15 -14.96 4.54 0.21
N ARG A 16 -15.96 5.23 -0.35
CA ARG A 16 -16.70 4.80 -1.55
C ARG A 16 -15.86 4.81 -2.84
N GLN A 17 -14.74 5.52 -2.84
CA GLN A 17 -13.81 5.59 -3.97
C GLN A 17 -12.81 4.43 -3.97
N ILE A 18 -12.84 3.54 -2.97
CA ILE A 18 -12.02 2.34 -2.95
C ILE A 18 -12.75 1.26 -3.74
N ASP A 19 -12.16 0.84 -4.87
CA ASP A 19 -12.74 -0.16 -5.78
C ASP A 19 -12.50 -1.60 -5.35
N GLU A 20 -11.38 -1.90 -4.71
CA GLU A 20 -10.99 -3.24 -4.30
C GLU A 20 -10.26 -3.20 -2.95
N ILE A 21 -10.43 -4.24 -2.14
CA ILE A 21 -9.72 -4.42 -0.86
C ILE A 21 -8.93 -5.72 -0.96
N VAL A 22 -7.62 -5.64 -1.15
CA VAL A 22 -6.75 -6.83 -1.26
C VAL A 22 -6.13 -7.14 0.11
N LEU A 23 -6.31 -8.37 0.59
CA LEU A 23 -5.74 -8.84 1.85
C LEU A 23 -4.43 -9.58 1.62
N VAL A 24 -3.36 -9.14 2.30
CA VAL A 24 -2.01 -9.72 2.19
C VAL A 24 -1.44 -9.97 3.58
N GLY A 25 -0.77 -11.12 3.75
CA GLY A 25 -0.18 -11.61 5.00
C GLY A 25 -1.11 -12.54 5.80
N GLY A 26 -0.56 -13.60 6.40
CA GLY A 26 -1.32 -14.66 7.06
C GLY A 26 -2.28 -14.19 8.17
N SER A 27 -1.95 -13.11 8.90
CA SER A 27 -2.83 -12.53 9.93
C SER A 27 -4.16 -11.99 9.37
N THR A 28 -4.24 -11.72 8.06
CA THR A 28 -5.51 -11.32 7.41
C THR A 28 -6.54 -12.45 7.36
N ARG A 29 -6.15 -13.70 7.65
CA ARG A 29 -7.06 -14.85 7.79
C ARG A 29 -7.90 -14.79 9.07
N ILE A 30 -7.54 -13.93 10.04
CA ILE A 30 -8.29 -13.75 11.29
C ILE A 30 -9.68 -13.17 10.96
N PRO A 31 -10.80 -13.86 11.28
CA PRO A 31 -12.14 -13.40 10.91
C PRO A 31 -12.48 -12.00 11.43
N LYS A 32 -11.99 -11.64 12.62
CA LYS A 32 -12.22 -10.32 13.20
C LYS A 32 -11.54 -9.19 12.42
N VAL A 33 -10.38 -9.43 11.81
CA VAL A 33 -9.69 -8.44 10.97
C VAL A 33 -10.51 -8.18 9.70
N GLN A 34 -10.99 -9.23 9.04
CA GLN A 34 -11.83 -9.11 7.85
C GLN A 34 -13.14 -8.40 8.16
N GLN A 35 -13.78 -8.74 9.28
CA GLN A 35 -15.01 -8.08 9.71
C GLN A 35 -14.79 -6.58 9.97
N LEU A 36 -13.72 -6.20 10.68
CA LEU A 36 -13.43 -4.80 10.98
C LEU A 36 -13.18 -3.97 9.70
N LEU A 37 -12.54 -4.55 8.69
CA LEU A 37 -12.35 -3.90 7.39
C LEU A 37 -13.67 -3.77 6.63
N LYS A 38 -14.46 -4.84 6.59
CA LYS A 38 -15.78 -4.84 5.96
C LYS A 38 -16.71 -3.80 6.60
N ASP A 39 -16.75 -3.74 7.93
CA ASP A 39 -17.53 -2.73 8.67
C ASP A 39 -17.03 -1.31 8.38
N TYR A 40 -15.71 -1.14 8.26
CA TYR A 40 -15.14 0.17 7.94
C TYR A 40 -15.45 0.63 6.52
N PHE A 41 -15.45 -0.27 5.54
CA PHE A 41 -15.76 0.02 4.14
C PHE A 41 -17.22 -0.29 3.78
N ASP A 42 -18.14 -0.05 4.73
CA ASP A 42 -19.60 -0.05 4.51
C ASP A 42 -20.14 -1.35 3.87
N GLY A 43 -19.57 -2.49 4.26
CA GLY A 43 -19.99 -3.82 3.80
C GLY A 43 -19.21 -4.37 2.61
N LYS A 44 -18.25 -3.63 2.06
CA LYS A 44 -17.44 -4.08 0.91
C LYS A 44 -16.63 -5.33 1.25
N GLU A 45 -16.76 -6.35 0.41
CA GLU A 45 -16.04 -7.63 0.58
C GLU A 45 -14.59 -7.51 0.13
N PRO A 46 -13.62 -8.02 0.92
CA PRO A 46 -12.25 -8.14 0.45
C PRO A 46 -12.09 -9.16 -0.68
N ASN A 47 -11.18 -8.86 -1.60
CA ASN A 47 -10.80 -9.69 -2.71
C ASN A 47 -10.16 -11.01 -2.23
N LYS A 48 -10.61 -12.13 -2.81
CA LYS A 48 -10.14 -13.50 -2.50
C LYS A 48 -9.37 -14.15 -3.65
N GLY A 49 -9.12 -13.42 -4.73
CA GLY A 49 -8.41 -13.91 -5.92
C GLY A 49 -6.89 -13.99 -5.74
N VAL A 50 -6.36 -13.51 -4.62
CA VAL A 50 -4.92 -13.47 -4.34
C VAL A 50 -4.62 -14.33 -3.11
N ASN A 51 -3.59 -15.19 -3.20
CA ASN A 51 -3.10 -15.90 -2.03
C ASN A 51 -2.36 -14.93 -1.09
N PRO A 52 -2.85 -14.70 0.14
CA PRO A 52 -2.28 -13.68 1.03
C PRO A 52 -0.84 -13.97 1.45
N ASP A 53 -0.41 -15.23 1.44
CA ASP A 53 0.93 -15.61 1.90
C ASP A 53 1.99 -15.52 0.78
N GLU A 54 1.55 -15.49 -0.48
CA GLU A 54 2.44 -15.53 -1.67
C GLU A 54 2.44 -14.23 -2.46
N ALA A 55 1.42 -13.37 -2.29
CA ALA A 55 1.22 -12.15 -3.07
C ALA A 55 2.46 -11.25 -3.15
N VAL A 56 3.14 -11.08 -2.01
CA VAL A 56 4.34 -10.23 -1.91
C VAL A 56 5.50 -10.82 -2.72
N ALA A 57 5.76 -12.13 -2.55
CA ALA A 57 6.82 -12.81 -3.28
C ALA A 57 6.55 -12.82 -4.79
N TYR A 58 5.28 -13.00 -5.19
CA TYR A 58 4.87 -12.93 -6.58
C TYR A 58 5.15 -11.55 -7.20
N GLY A 59 4.71 -10.47 -6.55
CA GLY A 59 4.96 -9.11 -7.02
C GLY A 59 6.45 -8.77 -7.09
N ALA A 60 7.24 -9.22 -6.11
CA ALA A 60 8.70 -9.04 -6.12
C ALA A 60 9.37 -9.79 -7.28
N ALA A 61 8.92 -11.00 -7.60
CA ALA A 61 9.43 -11.77 -8.73
C ALA A 61 9.11 -11.08 -10.07
N VAL A 62 7.89 -10.55 -10.23
CA VAL A 62 7.51 -9.76 -11.41
C VAL A 62 8.41 -8.53 -11.55
N GLN A 63 8.61 -7.76 -10.47
CA GLN A 63 9.50 -6.60 -10.49
C GLN A 63 10.96 -6.99 -10.79
N GLY A 64 11.43 -8.13 -10.27
CA GLY A 64 12.75 -8.68 -10.58
C GLY A 64 12.92 -9.02 -12.07
N GLY A 65 11.91 -9.66 -12.67
CA GLY A 65 11.89 -9.99 -14.10
C GLY A 65 11.88 -8.74 -15.01
N ILE A 66 11.20 -7.67 -14.59
CA ILE A 66 11.25 -6.37 -15.27
C ILE A 66 12.67 -5.81 -15.24
N LEU A 67 13.30 -5.81 -14.06
CA LEU A 67 14.64 -5.26 -13.86
C LEU A 67 15.75 -6.09 -14.55
N SER A 68 15.58 -7.40 -14.69
CA SER A 68 16.51 -8.27 -15.43
C SER A 68 16.33 -8.18 -16.96
N GLY A 69 15.26 -7.54 -17.44
CA GLY A 69 14.91 -7.48 -18.86
C GLY A 69 14.26 -8.76 -19.39
N GLU A 70 13.87 -9.69 -18.52
CA GLU A 70 13.29 -11.00 -18.87
C GLU A 70 11.75 -11.02 -18.83
N GLY A 71 11.10 -9.93 -18.42
CA GLY A 71 9.63 -9.85 -18.24
C GLY A 71 8.79 -9.91 -19.54
N GLY A 72 9.42 -9.90 -20.72
CA GLY A 72 8.73 -10.02 -22.02
C GLY A 72 7.91 -8.77 -22.37
N ASP A 73 6.99 -8.92 -23.35
CA ASP A 73 6.11 -7.82 -23.79
C ASP A 73 5.05 -7.45 -22.74
N GLU A 74 4.63 -8.41 -21.91
CA GLU A 74 3.53 -8.24 -20.93
C GLU A 74 3.87 -7.29 -19.78
N THR A 75 5.15 -7.04 -19.52
CA THR A 75 5.59 -6.18 -18.41
C THR A 75 6.19 -4.86 -18.85
N LYS A 76 6.23 -4.56 -20.16
CA LYS A 76 6.88 -3.36 -20.70
C LYS A 76 6.21 -2.06 -20.28
N ASP A 77 4.89 -2.11 -20.08
CA ASP A 77 4.09 -0.93 -19.75
C ASP A 77 3.87 -0.77 -18.23
N ILE A 78 4.56 -1.57 -17.41
CA ILE A 78 4.46 -1.48 -15.94
C ILE A 78 5.38 -0.36 -15.45
N LEU A 79 4.77 0.71 -14.94
CA LEU A 79 5.44 1.78 -14.22
C LEU A 79 5.07 1.72 -12.73
N LEU A 80 6.06 1.59 -11.86
CA LEU A 80 5.89 1.66 -10.42
C LEU A 80 6.36 3.02 -9.90
N LEU A 81 5.43 3.78 -9.31
CA LEU A 81 5.71 5.01 -8.59
C LEU A 81 5.44 4.78 -7.12
N ASP A 82 6.45 4.99 -6.28
CA ASP A 82 6.37 4.78 -4.84
C ASP A 82 6.76 6.05 -4.06
N VAL A 83 6.40 6.11 -2.78
CA VAL A 83 6.55 7.29 -1.93
C VAL A 83 7.37 6.98 -0.68
N ALA A 84 8.09 7.97 -0.17
CA ALA A 84 8.75 7.85 1.12
C ALA A 84 7.68 7.83 2.26
N PRO A 85 7.73 6.86 3.19
CA PRO A 85 6.67 6.68 4.19
C PRO A 85 6.72 7.70 5.34
N LEU A 86 7.82 8.42 5.49
CA LEU A 86 8.05 9.39 6.56
C LEU A 86 8.70 10.65 5.99
N ASN A 87 8.44 11.76 6.66
CA ASN A 87 9.11 13.02 6.37
C ASN A 87 10.60 12.89 6.65
N LEU A 88 11.42 13.27 5.67
CA LEU A 88 12.84 13.49 5.89
C LEU A 88 13.03 14.89 6.49
N GLY A 89 13.88 15.01 7.51
CA GLY A 89 14.08 16.28 8.22
C GLY A 89 15.46 16.40 8.84
N ILE A 90 15.80 17.62 9.24
CA ILE A 90 17.00 17.94 10.02
C ILE A 90 16.59 18.59 11.34
N GLU A 91 17.46 18.48 12.34
CA GLU A 91 17.31 19.20 13.60
C GLU A 91 17.75 20.65 13.44
N THR A 92 16.93 21.60 13.89
CA THR A 92 17.28 23.02 13.96
C THR A 92 17.66 23.42 15.37
N VAL A 93 18.33 24.57 15.51
CA VAL A 93 18.63 25.19 16.81
C VAL A 93 17.35 25.25 17.66
N GLY A 94 17.43 24.74 18.89
CA GLY A 94 16.28 24.57 19.78
C GLY A 94 15.68 23.15 19.80
N GLY A 95 16.27 22.18 19.10
CA GLY A 95 15.87 20.77 19.17
C GLY A 95 14.59 20.45 18.39
N VAL A 96 14.23 21.30 17.43
CA VAL A 96 13.00 21.16 16.63
C VAL A 96 13.32 20.50 15.30
N MET A 97 12.49 19.55 14.86
CA MET A 97 12.61 18.94 13.53
C MET A 97 12.07 19.91 12.46
N ALA A 98 12.90 20.26 11.49
CA ALA A 98 12.47 20.90 10.25
C ALA A 98 12.38 19.87 9.12
N ILE A 99 11.22 19.79 8.48
CA ILE A 99 10.97 18.87 7.36
C ILE A 99 11.64 19.42 6.10
N LEU A 100 12.40 18.57 5.42
CA LEU A 100 12.96 18.86 4.11
C LEU A 100 11.87 18.68 3.05
N LYS A 101 11.58 19.74 2.30
CA LYS A 101 10.73 19.65 1.12
C LYS A 101 11.58 19.20 -0.06
N LEU A 102 11.44 17.94 -0.48
CA LEU A 102 11.99 17.48 -1.74
C LEU A 102 11.13 18.07 -2.89
N PRO A 103 11.73 18.55 -3.98
CA PRO A 103 10.96 18.90 -5.18
C PRO A 103 10.22 17.65 -5.68
N ALA A 104 8.91 17.78 -5.87
CA ALA A 104 8.07 16.76 -6.48
C ALA A 104 8.36 16.64 -7.98
#